data_AF-A0A2V9TY37-F1
#
_entry.id   AF-A0A2V9TY37-F1
#
_cell.length_a   1.000
_cell.length_b   1.000
_cell.length_c   1.000
_cell.angle_alpha   90.00
_cell.angle_beta   90.00
_cell.angle_gamma   90.00
#
_symmetry.space_group_name_H-M   'P 1'
#
loop_
_entity.id
_entity.type
_entity.pdbx_description
1 polymer ?
#
loop_
_entity_poly.entity_id
_entity_poly.type
_entity_poly.pdbx_seq_one_letter_code
_entity_poly.pdbx_strand_id
1 'polypeptide(L)' 'MLRQYAESRSLALGKAASELVRRGLEAPTPTRIVNGVVVFDIPPGSSPITTKRVKQLETEDQ' A
#
# COMPACT_ATOMS: atom_id res chain seq x y z
N MET A 1 2.49 9.50 -9.28
CA MET A 1 1.84 8.19 -9.04
C MET A 1 0.73 7.89 -10.07
N LEU A 2 -0.52 8.34 -9.90
CA LEU A 2 -1.63 7.93 -10.79
C LEU A 2 -1.49 8.44 -12.25
N ARG A 3 -1.16 9.71 -12.45
CA ARG A 3 -1.00 10.30 -13.81
C ARG A 3 0.13 9.62 -14.60
N GLN A 4 1.29 9.44 -13.98
CA GLN A 4 2.43 8.72 -14.54
C GLN A 4 2.07 7.25 -14.87
N TYR A 5 1.33 6.57 -13.99
CA TYR A 5 0.85 5.22 -14.25
C TYR A 5 -0.10 5.17 -15.46
N ALA A 6 -1.03 6.13 -15.55
CA ALA A 6 -1.95 6.25 -16.68
C ALA A 6 -1.20 6.51 -18.00
N GLU A 7 -0.24 7.43 -18.00
CA GLU A 7 0.60 7.76 -19.17
C GLU A 7 1.44 6.57 -19.62
N SER A 8 2.17 5.93 -18.70
CA SER A 8 3.05 4.78 -19.02
C SER A 8 2.29 3.55 -19.53
N ARG A 9 0.98 3.46 -19.25
CA ARG A 9 0.10 2.38 -19.71
C ARG A 9 -0.88 2.81 -20.79
N SER A 10 -0.79 4.07 -21.25
CA SER A 10 -1.71 4.67 -22.23
C SER A 10 -3.19 4.47 -21.87
N LEU A 11 -3.52 4.65 -20.59
CA LEU A 11 -4.87 4.52 -20.04
C LEU A 11 -5.51 5.88 -19.80
N ALA A 12 -6.83 5.96 -20.00
CA ALA A 12 -7.61 7.06 -19.44
C ALA A 12 -7.45 7.09 -17.91
N LEU A 13 -7.39 8.29 -17.32
CA LEU A 13 -7.10 8.48 -15.91
C LEU A 13 -8.08 7.72 -14.98
N GLY A 14 -9.38 7.74 -15.31
CA GLY A 14 -10.40 7.02 -14.56
C GLY A 14 -10.19 5.50 -14.59
N LYS A 15 -9.81 4.95 -15.76
CA LYS A 15 -9.52 3.52 -15.91
C LYS A 15 -8.27 3.12 -15.11
N ALA A 16 -7.23 3.94 -15.14
CA ALA A 16 -6.03 3.74 -14.33
C ALA A 16 -6.37 3.73 -12.82
N ALA A 17 -7.22 4.64 -12.37
CA ALA A 17 -7.65 4.69 -10.97
C ALA A 17 -8.44 3.44 -10.58
N SER A 18 -9.46 3.07 -11.36
CA SER A 18 -10.26 1.87 -11.10
C SER A 18 -9.42 0.59 -11.08
N GLU A 19 -8.45 0.49 -11.99
CA GLU A 19 -7.57 -0.68 -12.05
C GLU A 19 -6.65 -0.78 -10.82
N LEU A 20 -6.04 0.33 -10.38
CA LEU A 20 -5.20 0.35 -9.19
C LEU A 20 -6.00 0.01 -7.92
N VAL A 21 -7.22 0.57 -7.79
CA VAL A 21 -8.12 0.24 -6.68
C VAL A 21 -8.47 -1.24 -6.68
N ARG A 22 -8.89 -1.78 -7.83
CA ARG A 22 -9.22 -3.21 -7.94
C ARG A 22 -8.03 -4.08 -7.55
N ARG A 23 -6.83 -3.78 -8.06
CA ARG A 23 -5.60 -4.52 -7.71
C ARG A 23 -5.30 -4.47 -6.22
N GLY A 24 -5.51 -3.32 -5.57
CA GLY A 24 -5.33 -3.18 -4.12
C GLY A 24 -6.33 -4.02 -3.32
N LEU A 25 -7.60 -4.06 -3.76
CA LEU A 25 -8.65 -4.84 -3.10
C LEU A 25 -8.49 -6.35 -3.31
N GLU A 26 -7.95 -6.76 -4.46
CA GLU A 26 -7.67 -8.17 -4.78
C GLU A 26 -6.31 -8.65 -4.23
N ALA A 27 -5.47 -7.75 -3.72
CA ALA A 27 -4.15 -8.10 -3.21
C ALA A 27 -4.28 -9.01 -1.98
N PRO A 28 -3.65 -10.21 -1.99
CA PRO A 28 -3.59 -11.04 -0.80
C PRO A 28 -3.00 -10.24 0.36
N THR A 29 -3.73 -10.19 1.47
CA THR A 29 -3.30 -9.50 2.68
C THR A 29 -3.23 -10.54 3.80
N PRO A 30 -2.11 -11.29 3.91
CA PRO A 30 -1.96 -12.32 4.92
C PRO A 30 -2.11 -11.72 6.32
N THR A 31 -3.02 -12.29 7.10
CA THR A 31 -3.26 -11.90 8.49
C THR A 31 -3.45 -13.13 9.35
N ARG A 32 -3.18 -12.99 10.65
CA ARG A 32 -3.43 -14.00 11.68
C ARG A 32 -4.02 -13.36 12.93
N ILE A 33 -4.68 -14.16 13.75
CA ILE A 33 -5.20 -13.72 15.04
C ILE A 33 -4.15 -13.98 16.13
N VAL A 34 -3.79 -12.94 16.89
CA VAL A 34 -2.90 -13.01 18.05
C VAL A 34 -3.64 -12.40 19.24
N ASN A 35 -3.91 -13.18 20.27
CA ASN A 35 -4.63 -12.72 21.48
C ASN A 35 -5.97 -12.02 21.16
N GLY A 36 -6.71 -12.52 20.16
CA GLY A 36 -7.98 -11.93 19.71
C GLY A 36 -7.85 -10.71 18.79
N VAL A 37 -6.63 -10.31 18.43
CA VAL A 37 -6.36 -9.16 17.54
C VAL A 37 -5.91 -9.65 16.17
N VAL A 38 -6.44 -9.06 15.09
CA VAL A 38 -5.97 -9.32 13.72
C VAL A 38 -4.63 -8.61 13.51
N VAL A 39 -3.61 -9.38 13.17
CA VAL A 39 -2.24 -8.91 12.94
C VAL A 39 -1.83 -9.28 11.51
N PHE A 40 -1.22 -8.34 10.79
CA PHE A 40 -0.64 -8.60 9.47
C PHE A 40 0.54 -9.56 9.57
N ASP A 41 0.60 -10.53 8.66
CA ASP A 41 1.79 -11.36 8.49
C ASP A 41 2.77 -10.64 7.58
N ILE A 42 3.81 -10.13 8.21
CA ILE A 42 4.84 -9.33 7.55
C ILE A 42 5.94 -10.27 7.02
N PRO A 43 6.43 -10.10 5.77
CA PRO A 43 7.51 -10.91 5.23
C PRO A 43 8.77 -10.88 6.13
N PRO A 44 9.52 -12.00 6.23
CA PRO A 44 10.78 -12.05 6.97
C PRO A 44 11.75 -10.96 6.48
N GLY A 45 12.41 -10.28 7.41
CA GLY A 45 13.37 -9.21 7.09
C GLY A 45 12.74 -7.83 6.86
N SER A 46 11.42 -7.70 7.01
CA SER A 46 10.78 -6.38 6.98
C SER A 46 11.18 -5.54 8.19
N SER A 47 11.52 -4.28 7.94
CA SER A 47 11.88 -3.33 8.99
C SER A 47 10.65 -2.94 9.83
N PRO A 48 10.75 -2.91 11.17
CA PRO A 48 9.68 -2.39 12.01
C PRO A 48 9.33 -0.94 11.65
N ILE A 49 8.03 -0.65 11.56
CA ILE A 49 7.56 0.74 11.46
C ILE A 49 7.63 1.35 12.86
N THR A 50 8.59 2.26 13.04
CA THR A 50 8.78 3.00 14.29
C THR A 50 8.12 4.37 14.21
N THR A 51 7.83 4.99 15.35
CA THR A 51 7.32 6.38 15.41
C THR A 51 8.25 7.36 14.68
N LYS A 52 9.57 7.14 14.74
CA LYS A 52 10.54 7.94 13.97
C LYS A 52 10.30 7.79 12.46
N ARG A 53 10.05 6.56 11.99
CA ARG A 53 9.78 6.30 10.57
C ARG A 53 8.45 6.90 10.11
N VAL A 54 7.40 6.83 10.94
CA VAL A 54 6.11 7.48 10.65
C VAL A 54 6.28 8.99 10.45
N LYS A 55 6.97 9.66 11.39
CA LYS A 55 7.23 11.11 11.30
C LYS A 55 8.01 11.51 10.05
N GLN A 56 8.96 10.68 9.62
CA GLN A 56 9.71 10.92 8.37
C GLN A 56 8.79 10.87 7.15
N LEU A 57 7.93 9.83 7.07
CA LEU A 57 7.00 9.67 5.94
C LEU A 57 6.01 10.84 5.85
N GLU A 58 5.48 11.30 7.00
CA GLU A 58 4.57 12.47 7.04
C GLU A 58 5.24 13.76 6.57
N THR A 59 6.57 13.87 6.68
CA THR A 59 7.34 15.03 6.23
C THR A 59 7.73 14.93 4.75
N GLU A 60 7.87 13.71 4.21
CA GLU A 60 8.19 13.46 2.78
C GLU A 60 6.98 13.73 1.86
N ASP A 61 5.76 13.64 2.37
CA ASP A 61 4.50 13.90 1.65
C ASP A 61 4.03 15.39 1.70
N GLN A 62 4.81 16.27 2.34
CA GLN A 62 4.58 17.73 2.37
C GLN A 62 5.45 18.47 1.35
#